data_AF-V9EWN6-F1
#
_entry.id   AF-V9EWN6-F1
#
_cell.length_a   1.000
_cell.length_b   1.000
_cell.length_c   1.000
_cell.angle_alpha   90.00
_cell.angle_beta   90.00
_cell.angle_gamma   90.00
#
_symmetry.space_group_name_H-M   'P 1'
#
loop_
_entity.id
_entity.type
_entity.pdbx_description
1 polymer ?
#
loop_
_entity_poly.entity_id
_entity_poly.type
_entity_poly.pdbx_seq_one_letter_code
_entity_poly.pdbx_strand_id
1 'polypeptide(L)'
;MRAYFVLLIAATALLTKGEATSGFSHLAVADVMKSTGVVETYDNRRSLRAAEPTEDDNGEERAAWSNIKGIPRNKAETVADWLTPRLQSRMNVQQFARDVDITSRQAATQHENWNALVKYLRMYHLEVKGEAMSKKLAESILLHNVLTKTNGF
;
A
#
# COMPACT_ATOMS: atom_id res chain seq x y z
N MET A 1 6.18 56.60 1.03
CA MET A 1 7.22 55.55 1.05
C MET A 1 6.54 54.22 0.82
N ARG A 2 6.84 53.53 -0.29
CA ARG A 2 6.33 52.18 -0.60
C ARG A 2 7.55 51.29 -0.84
N ALA A 3 7.74 50.30 0.02
CA ALA A 3 8.85 49.36 -0.08
C ALA A 3 8.42 48.20 -0.99
N TYR A 4 9.13 48.02 -2.10
CA TYR A 4 9.02 46.84 -2.95
C TYR A 4 10.20 45.94 -2.64
N PHE A 5 9.93 44.77 -2.05
CA PHE A 5 10.92 43.72 -1.84
C PHE A 5 10.96 42.83 -3.08
N VAL A 6 12.05 42.89 -3.84
CA VAL A 6 12.34 41.96 -4.94
C VAL A 6 13.27 40.89 -4.38
N LEU A 7 12.79 39.64 -4.32
CA LEU A 7 13.58 38.50 -3.88
C LEU A 7 14.15 37.79 -5.12
N LEU A 8 15.49 37.85 -5.26
CA LEU A 8 16.29 37.15 -6.26
C LEU A 8 16.46 35.68 -5.83
N ILE A 9 16.12 34.72 -6.71
CA ILE A 9 16.43 33.30 -6.50
C ILE A 9 17.48 32.89 -7.54
N ALA A 10 18.69 32.60 -7.07
CA ALA A 10 19.75 31.98 -7.85
C ALA A 10 19.59 30.46 -7.82
N ALA A 11 19.57 29.82 -8.99
CA ALA A 11 19.55 28.37 -9.13
C ALA A 11 20.79 27.90 -9.90
N THR A 12 21.64 27.15 -9.21
CA THR A 12 22.76 26.34 -9.71
C THR A 12 22.78 25.07 -8.85
N ALA A 13 22.97 23.84 -9.30
CA ALA A 13 23.59 23.33 -10.52
C ALA A 13 23.12 21.89 -10.83
N LEU A 14 23.22 21.54 -12.12
CA LEU A 14 23.67 20.29 -12.75
C LEU A 14 23.69 18.97 -11.94
N LEU A 15 23.04 17.95 -12.50
CA LEU A 15 23.52 16.56 -12.45
C LEU A 15 23.46 15.94 -13.86
N THR A 16 24.64 15.74 -14.41
CA THR A 16 24.98 14.93 -15.59
C THR A 16 24.99 13.44 -15.26
N LYS A 17 24.50 12.61 -16.19
CA LYS A 17 24.92 11.22 -16.55
C LYS A 17 23.88 10.76 -17.57
N GLY A 18 24.17 10.40 -18.81
CA GLY A 18 25.35 9.84 -19.46
C GLY A 18 24.78 8.81 -20.44
N GLU A 19 24.96 9.03 -21.74
CA GLU A 19 24.42 8.23 -22.85
C GLU A 19 24.93 6.78 -22.85
N ALA A 20 24.08 5.84 -23.28
CA ALA A 20 24.49 4.70 -24.09
C ALA A 20 23.28 4.07 -24.81
N THR A 21 23.13 4.41 -26.08
CA THR A 21 22.25 3.74 -27.05
C THR A 21 23.05 2.69 -27.83
N SER A 22 22.62 1.43 -27.84
CA SER A 22 22.88 0.39 -28.88
C SER A 22 22.56 -0.99 -28.27
N GLY A 23 21.88 -1.94 -28.88
CA GLY A 23 21.37 -2.10 -30.24
C GLY A 23 20.52 -3.37 -30.31
N PHE A 24 19.68 -3.46 -31.33
CA PHE A 24 18.89 -4.64 -31.71
C PHE A 24 19.78 -5.77 -32.25
N SER A 25 19.40 -7.03 -32.02
CA SER A 25 19.38 -8.19 -32.97
C SER A 25 19.27 -9.51 -32.17
N HIS A 26 18.18 -10.29 -32.29
CA HIS A 26 17.85 -11.31 -33.29
C HIS A 26 18.27 -12.75 -32.91
N LEU A 27 17.24 -13.58 -32.63
CA LEU A 27 17.09 -15.05 -32.80
C LEU A 27 18.25 -15.92 -33.32
N ALA A 28 18.54 -17.02 -32.61
CA ALA A 28 18.83 -18.40 -33.10
C ALA A 28 19.18 -19.29 -31.86
N VAL A 29 18.36 -20.22 -31.37
CA VAL A 29 18.06 -21.61 -31.82
C VAL A 29 19.28 -22.56 -31.81
N ALA A 30 19.11 -23.69 -31.10
CA ALA A 30 19.79 -25.00 -31.20
C ALA A 30 21.24 -25.10 -30.69
N ASP A 31 21.73 -26.19 -30.11
CA ASP A 31 21.20 -27.45 -29.56
C ASP A 31 22.41 -28.14 -28.89
N VAL A 32 22.16 -28.91 -27.82
CA VAL A 32 22.90 -30.12 -27.36
C VAL A 32 24.45 -30.13 -27.36
N MET A 33 25.11 -30.30 -26.19
CA MET A 33 25.52 -31.62 -25.63
C MET A 33 26.49 -31.50 -24.43
N LYS A 34 26.23 -32.34 -23.42
CA LYS A 34 26.99 -32.75 -22.22
C LYS A 34 28.53 -32.49 -22.18
N SER A 35 29.04 -32.01 -21.04
CA SER A 35 29.82 -32.83 -20.09
C SER A 35 30.38 -32.01 -18.90
N THR A 36 30.15 -32.52 -17.69
CA THR A 36 30.98 -32.47 -16.46
C THR A 36 31.73 -31.18 -16.07
N GLY A 37 31.31 -30.59 -14.96
CA GLY A 37 32.12 -29.66 -14.17
C GLY A 37 31.36 -29.18 -12.94
N VAL A 38 31.60 -29.84 -11.79
CA VAL A 38 31.18 -29.35 -10.48
C VAL A 38 31.83 -27.99 -10.25
N VAL A 39 31.02 -26.95 -10.09
CA VAL A 39 31.41 -25.68 -9.46
C VAL A 39 30.25 -25.24 -8.58
N GLU A 40 30.46 -25.35 -7.27
CA GLU A 40 29.62 -24.72 -6.25
C GLU A 40 29.55 -23.22 -6.50
N THR A 41 28.35 -22.69 -6.73
CA THR A 41 28.09 -21.26 -6.55
C THR A 41 26.69 -21.07 -6.00
N TYR A 42 26.68 -20.34 -4.89
CA TYR A 42 25.54 -19.89 -4.11
C TYR A 42 24.42 -19.28 -4.96
N ASP A 43 23.20 -19.77 -4.69
CA ASP A 43 21.97 -19.00 -4.50
C ASP A 43 21.57 -17.98 -5.59
N ASN A 44 20.58 -18.37 -6.41
CA ASN A 44 19.27 -17.71 -6.51
C ASN A 44 18.54 -18.20 -7.77
N ARG A 45 18.07 -19.45 -7.75
CA ARG A 45 17.04 -19.94 -8.67
C ARG A 45 15.76 -20.08 -7.86
N ARG A 46 14.88 -19.07 -7.96
CA ARG A 46 13.46 -19.21 -7.65
C ARG A 46 12.88 -20.26 -8.58
N SER A 47 12.93 -21.52 -8.16
CA SER A 47 12.12 -22.57 -8.74
C SER A 47 10.65 -22.19 -8.49
N LEU A 48 9.87 -22.00 -9.56
CA LEU A 48 8.41 -22.06 -9.48
C LEU A 48 8.06 -23.50 -9.07
N ARG A 49 8.04 -23.76 -7.76
CA ARG A 49 7.30 -24.91 -7.25
C ARG A 49 5.83 -24.60 -7.54
N ALA A 50 5.28 -25.25 -8.57
CA ALA A 50 3.85 -25.44 -8.64
C ALA A 50 3.47 -26.12 -7.32
N ALA A 51 2.79 -25.38 -6.45
CA ALA A 51 2.14 -26.00 -5.31
C ALA A 51 1.12 -26.98 -5.91
N GLU A 52 1.18 -28.23 -5.47
CA GLU A 52 0.08 -29.16 -5.73
C GLU A 52 -1.20 -28.50 -5.21
N PRO A 53 -2.32 -28.56 -5.97
CA PRO A 53 -3.56 -28.02 -5.50
C PRO A 53 -3.96 -28.86 -4.29
N THR A 54 -3.79 -28.29 -3.10
CA THR A 54 -4.41 -28.85 -1.90
C THR A 54 -5.90 -28.84 -2.15
N GLU A 55 -6.57 -29.97 -1.91
CA GLU A 55 -8.01 -30.21 -2.11
C GLU A 55 -8.95 -29.27 -1.34
N ASP A 56 -8.41 -28.19 -0.77
CA ASP A 56 -9.13 -27.03 -0.24
C ASP A 56 -9.20 -25.87 -1.25
N ASP A 57 -8.89 -26.12 -2.53
CA ASP A 57 -9.26 -25.30 -3.69
C ASP A 57 -10.79 -25.35 -3.94
N ASN A 58 -11.56 -25.38 -2.85
CA ASN A 58 -12.93 -24.93 -2.86
C ASN A 58 -12.87 -23.46 -3.25
N GLY A 59 -13.42 -23.16 -4.43
CA GLY A 59 -13.68 -21.82 -4.93
C GLY A 59 -14.64 -21.04 -4.02
N GLU A 60 -14.20 -20.75 -2.80
CA GLU A 60 -14.69 -19.65 -2.00
C GLU A 60 -14.19 -18.39 -2.69
N GLU A 61 -15.09 -17.71 -3.39
CA GLU A 61 -14.97 -16.28 -3.61
C GLU A 61 -14.43 -15.67 -2.31
N ARG A 62 -13.13 -15.31 -2.27
CA ARG A 62 -12.48 -14.81 -1.05
C ARG A 62 -13.35 -13.69 -0.50
N ALA A 63 -14.04 -13.96 0.61
CA ALA A 63 -15.00 -13.02 1.18
C ALA A 63 -14.37 -11.62 1.25
N ALA A 64 -15.07 -10.63 0.68
CA ALA A 64 -14.55 -9.28 0.54
C ALA A 64 -14.09 -8.75 1.91
N TRP A 65 -12.87 -8.21 1.96
CA TRP A 65 -12.29 -7.69 3.21
C TRP A 65 -12.77 -6.27 3.52
N SER A 66 -13.12 -5.52 2.48
CA SER A 66 -13.76 -4.21 2.54
C SER A 66 -14.63 -4.00 1.30
N ASN A 67 -15.49 -2.99 1.35
CA ASN A 67 -16.33 -2.57 0.22
C ASN A 67 -16.28 -1.04 0.11
N ILE A 68 -15.27 -0.56 -0.60
CA ILE A 68 -15.00 0.88 -0.69
C ILE A 68 -15.62 1.43 -1.97
N LYS A 69 -16.49 2.44 -1.84
CA LYS A 69 -17.28 3.01 -2.94
C LYS A 69 -18.10 1.95 -3.71
N GLY A 70 -18.68 0.99 -2.98
CA GLY A 70 -19.54 -0.05 -3.55
C GLY A 70 -18.81 -1.13 -4.35
N ILE A 71 -17.47 -1.18 -4.25
CA ILE A 71 -16.66 -2.22 -4.90
C ILE A 71 -16.02 -3.11 -3.81
N PRO A 72 -16.38 -4.40 -3.75
CA PRO A 72 -15.77 -5.37 -2.84
C PRO A 72 -14.29 -5.57 -3.20
N ARG A 73 -13.42 -5.61 -2.20
CA ARG A 73 -11.97 -5.77 -2.38
C ARG A 73 -11.37 -6.70 -1.37
N ASN A 74 -10.32 -7.40 -1.77
CA ASN A 74 -9.50 -8.15 -0.82
C ASN A 74 -8.58 -7.19 -0.04
N LYS A 75 -7.91 -7.73 0.99
CA LYS A 75 -7.06 -6.94 1.88
C LYS A 75 -5.86 -6.31 1.17
N ALA A 76 -5.24 -7.01 0.21
CA ALA A 76 -4.05 -6.53 -0.47
C ALA A 76 -4.38 -5.31 -1.35
N GLU A 77 -5.44 -5.41 -2.15
CA GLU A 77 -6.00 -4.31 -2.95
C GLU A 77 -6.41 -3.14 -2.07
N THR A 78 -7.10 -3.41 -0.95
CA THR A 78 -7.51 -2.33 -0.04
C THR A 78 -6.29 -1.56 0.47
N VAL A 79 -5.22 -2.25 0.87
CA VAL A 79 -4.00 -1.60 1.38
C VAL A 79 -3.27 -0.83 0.28
N ALA A 80 -3.06 -1.45 -0.88
CA ALA A 80 -2.27 -0.89 -1.97
C ALA A 80 -2.98 0.28 -2.67
N ASP A 81 -4.27 0.12 -2.99
CA ASP A 81 -4.99 1.03 -3.88
C ASP A 81 -5.79 2.10 -3.12
N TRP A 82 -6.15 1.81 -1.87
CA TRP A 82 -6.94 2.73 -1.05
C TRP A 82 -6.14 3.32 0.10
N LEU A 83 -5.60 2.50 1.00
CA LEU A 83 -5.00 3.03 2.22
C LEU A 83 -3.69 3.77 1.94
N THR A 84 -2.80 3.19 1.13
CA THR A 84 -1.46 3.77 0.87
C THR A 84 -1.54 5.14 0.18
N PRO A 85 -2.35 5.35 -0.87
CA PRO A 85 -2.45 6.66 -1.51
C PRO A 85 -3.00 7.75 -0.58
N ARG A 86 -3.97 7.43 0.29
CA ARG A 86 -4.51 8.41 1.26
C ARG A 86 -3.49 8.75 2.35
N LEU A 87 -2.68 7.77 2.74
CA LEU A 87 -1.59 8.00 3.67
C LEU A 87 -0.53 8.93 3.05
N GLN A 88 -0.14 8.67 1.79
CA GLN A 88 0.81 9.50 1.04
C GLN A 88 0.27 10.93 0.81
N SER A 89 -1.04 11.08 0.58
CA SER A 89 -1.69 12.38 0.50
C SER A 89 -1.93 13.04 1.85
N ARG A 90 -1.43 12.45 2.95
CA ARG A 90 -1.59 12.92 4.33
C ARG A 90 -3.04 13.16 4.74
N MET A 91 -3.98 12.38 4.20
CA MET A 91 -5.38 12.45 4.58
C MET A 91 -5.51 12.03 6.06
N ASN A 92 -6.17 12.87 6.87
CA ASN A 92 -6.33 12.52 8.28
C ASN A 92 -7.38 11.41 8.47
N VAL A 93 -7.36 10.75 9.62
CA VAL A 93 -8.20 9.57 9.89
C VAL A 93 -9.70 9.90 9.89
N GLN A 94 -10.10 11.11 10.29
CA GLN A 94 -11.50 11.55 10.26
C GLN A 94 -12.00 11.72 8.82
N GLN A 95 -11.19 12.35 7.98
CA GLN A 95 -11.48 12.50 6.55
C GLN A 95 -11.59 11.13 5.88
N PHE A 96 -10.66 10.21 6.19
CA PHE A 96 -10.71 8.86 5.64
C PHE A 96 -11.95 8.09 6.08
N ALA A 97 -12.37 8.18 7.35
CA ALA A 97 -13.61 7.55 7.82
C ALA A 97 -14.83 7.96 6.99
N ARG A 98 -14.96 9.26 6.68
CA ARG A 98 -16.03 9.77 5.81
C ARG A 98 -15.85 9.34 4.36
N ASP A 99 -14.61 9.27 3.84
CA ASP A 99 -14.35 8.80 2.48
C ASP A 99 -14.78 7.34 2.27
N VAL A 100 -14.73 6.51 3.33
CA VAL A 100 -15.20 5.11 3.31
C VAL A 100 -16.61 4.92 3.90
N ASP A 101 -17.37 6.01 4.01
CA ASP A 101 -18.78 6.06 4.42
C ASP A 101 -19.08 5.65 5.88
N ILE A 102 -18.07 5.63 6.74
CA ILE A 102 -18.28 5.47 8.18
C ILE A 102 -18.59 6.84 8.78
N THR A 103 -19.87 7.15 8.91
CA THR A 103 -20.36 8.47 9.35
C THR A 103 -20.99 8.48 10.75
N SER A 104 -21.18 7.31 11.37
CA SER A 104 -21.77 7.17 12.71
C SER A 104 -20.92 6.25 13.59
N ARG A 105 -20.69 6.67 14.84
CA ARG A 105 -20.01 5.82 15.85
C ARG A 105 -20.76 4.52 16.15
N GLN A 106 -22.09 4.58 16.24
CA GLN A 106 -22.94 3.50 16.75
C GLN A 106 -22.89 2.25 15.85
N ALA A 107 -22.80 2.44 14.54
CA ALA A 107 -22.75 1.36 13.56
C ALA A 107 -21.31 1.05 13.07
N ALA A 108 -20.31 1.82 13.51
CA ALA A 108 -18.97 1.77 12.93
C ALA A 108 -18.32 0.38 12.98
N THR A 109 -18.47 -0.35 14.09
CA THR A 109 -17.82 -1.66 14.29
C THR A 109 -18.43 -2.78 13.45
N GLN A 110 -19.66 -2.61 13.00
CA GLN A 110 -20.38 -3.55 12.12
C GLN A 110 -20.26 -3.16 10.64
N HIS A 111 -19.70 -1.98 10.34
CA HIS A 111 -19.55 -1.49 8.99
C HIS A 111 -18.53 -2.32 8.20
N GLU A 112 -18.85 -2.61 6.93
CA GLU A 112 -17.99 -3.38 6.01
C GLU A 112 -16.57 -2.80 5.86
N ASN A 113 -16.43 -1.47 5.99
CA ASN A 113 -15.15 -0.77 5.94
C ASN A 113 -14.46 -0.59 7.29
N TRP A 114 -14.98 -1.13 8.39
CA TRP A 114 -14.40 -0.98 9.74
C TRP A 114 -12.94 -1.43 9.78
N ASN A 115 -12.66 -2.62 9.25
CA ASN A 115 -11.32 -3.18 9.22
C ASN A 115 -10.34 -2.31 8.40
N ALA A 116 -10.81 -1.67 7.33
CA ALA A 116 -10.03 -0.74 6.53
C ALA A 116 -9.69 0.53 7.34
N LEU A 117 -10.65 1.11 8.06
CA LEU A 117 -10.43 2.26 8.94
C LEU A 117 -9.45 1.95 10.09
N VAL A 118 -9.61 0.80 10.74
CA VAL A 118 -8.68 0.33 11.78
C VAL A 118 -7.27 0.16 11.23
N LYS A 119 -7.13 -0.45 10.05
CA LYS A 119 -5.83 -0.61 9.39
C LYS A 119 -5.23 0.74 8.99
N TYR A 120 -6.04 1.68 8.52
CA TYR A 120 -5.61 3.02 8.17
C TYR A 120 -5.04 3.78 9.36
N LEU A 121 -5.73 3.80 10.50
CA LEU A 121 -5.22 4.46 11.72
C LEU A 121 -3.87 3.86 12.16
N ARG A 122 -3.71 2.53 12.08
CA ARG A 122 -2.45 1.87 12.43
C ARG A 122 -1.30 2.24 11.50
N MET A 123 -1.57 2.32 10.20
CA MET A 123 -0.59 2.78 9.20
C MET A 123 -0.23 4.25 9.42
N TYR A 124 -1.24 5.09 9.65
CA TYR A 124 -1.07 6.51 9.96
C TYR A 124 -0.24 6.73 11.23
N HIS A 125 -0.51 5.98 12.29
CA HIS A 125 0.28 6.04 13.52
C HIS A 125 1.73 5.62 13.29
N LEU A 126 1.95 4.52 12.55
CA LEU A 126 3.29 4.05 12.23
C LEU A 126 4.08 5.10 11.44
N GLU A 127 3.44 5.74 10.44
CA GLU A 127 4.05 6.80 9.63
C GLU A 127 4.41 8.03 10.48
N VAL A 128 3.53 8.44 11.40
CA VAL A 128 3.69 9.67 12.18
C VAL A 128 4.60 9.49 13.41
N LYS A 129 4.53 8.32 14.06
CA LYS A 129 5.23 8.04 15.32
C LYS A 129 6.42 7.10 15.17
N GLY A 130 6.55 6.40 14.05
CA GLY A 130 7.54 5.34 13.87
C GLY A 130 7.24 4.08 14.67
N GLU A 131 6.08 4.00 15.32
CA GLU A 131 5.73 2.94 16.27
C GLU A 131 4.49 2.17 15.83
N ALA A 132 4.55 0.84 15.94
CA ALA A 132 3.43 -0.03 15.64
C ALA A 132 2.34 0.08 16.72
N MET A 133 1.09 0.23 16.27
CA MET A 133 -0.09 0.22 17.15
C MET A 133 -0.80 -1.14 17.10
N SER A 134 -1.26 -1.62 18.26
CA SER A 134 -2.09 -2.83 18.36
C SER A 134 -3.49 -2.58 17.77
N LYS A 135 -4.15 -3.64 17.29
CA LYS A 135 -5.51 -3.53 16.75
C LYS A 135 -6.50 -2.98 17.80
N LYS A 136 -6.49 -3.54 19.01
CA LYS A 136 -7.38 -3.13 20.11
C LYS A 136 -7.21 -1.65 20.49
N LEU A 137 -5.97 -1.15 20.50
CA LEU A 137 -5.71 0.26 20.79
C LEU A 137 -6.25 1.15 19.67
N ALA A 138 -6.05 0.77 18.40
CA ALA A 138 -6.59 1.50 17.26
C ALA A 138 -8.12 1.58 17.29
N GLU A 139 -8.80 0.46 17.57
CA GLU A 139 -10.26 0.42 17.71
C GLU A 139 -10.75 1.34 18.84
N SER A 140 -10.08 1.32 19.99
CA SER A 140 -10.37 2.21 21.11
C SER A 140 -10.24 3.69 20.72
N ILE A 141 -9.11 4.07 20.11
CA ILE A 141 -8.88 5.46 19.65
C ILE A 141 -9.93 5.87 18.61
N LEU A 142 -10.31 4.98 17.69
CA LEU A 142 -11.36 5.28 16.73
C LEU A 142 -12.70 5.60 17.43
N LEU A 143 -13.12 4.79 18.40
CA LEU A 143 -14.41 4.97 19.07
C LEU A 143 -14.42 6.13 20.07
N HIS A 144 -13.29 6.45 20.70
CA HIS A 144 -13.23 7.42 21.79
C HIS A 144 -12.65 8.78 21.39
N ASN A 145 -11.88 8.86 20.30
CA ASN A 145 -11.18 10.08 19.90
C ASN A 145 -11.48 10.52 18.46
N VAL A 146 -11.79 9.59 17.54
CA VAL A 146 -12.02 9.92 16.12
C VAL A 146 -13.52 10.04 15.81
N LEU A 147 -14.28 8.97 16.05
CA LEU A 147 -15.71 8.87 15.77
C LEU A 147 -16.50 9.40 16.96
N THR A 148 -16.41 10.71 17.19
CA THR A 148 -17.08 11.38 18.31
C THR A 148 -18.02 12.46 17.80
N LYS A 149 -19.03 12.79 18.61
CA LYS A 149 -19.97 13.88 18.33
C LYS A 149 -19.25 15.20 18.05
N THR A 150 -18.18 15.48 18.78
CA THR A 150 -17.35 16.68 18.59
C THR A 150 -16.72 16.75 17.20
N ASN A 151 -16.41 15.58 16.61
CA ASN A 151 -15.87 15.48 15.25
C ASN A 151 -16.97 15.29 14.19
N GLY A 152 -18.25 15.36 14.56
CA GLY A 152 -19.40 15.20 13.65
C GLY A 152 -19.70 13.76 13.22
N PHE A 153 -19.57 12.80 14.14
CA PHE A 153 -19.93 11.37 13.97
C PHE A 153 -20.89 10.89 15.07
#